data_AF-A0A520BIF7-F1
#
_entry.id   AF-A0A520BIF7-F1
#
_cell.length_a   1.000
_cell.length_b   1.000
_cell.length_c   1.000
_cell.angle_alpha   90.00
_cell.angle_beta   90.00
_cell.angle_gamma   90.00
#
_symmetry.space_group_name_H-M   'P 1'
#
loop_
_entity.id
_entity.type
_entity.pdbx_description
1 polymer ?
#
loop_
_entity_poly.entity_id
_entity_poly.type
_entity_poly.pdbx_seq_one_letter_code
_entity_poly.pdbx_strand_id
1 'polypeptide(L)'
;MIVTAQTYTIILVAILVLISLKPLYTKLVKKQGKKDDWMFLLIILLLPINWYTPTILTITDCNQFTKEVVLFPTEKEGISISYGRKNYIFNHSKQTLGFEYLYYGSDQKEDDHRDLVIFPNKTATVNEVKIDYVFEAPAKSVSTKSSGATKTMLYCQQDSTED
;
A
#
# COMPACT_ATOMS: atom_id res chain seq x y z
N MET A 1 -12.15 -11.21 -1.30
CA MET A 1 -12.83 -10.31 -0.34
C MET A 1 -12.04 -9.01 -0.30
N ILE A 2 -12.70 -7.90 -0.60
CA ILE A 2 -12.09 -6.56 -0.60
C ILE A 2 -12.57 -5.87 0.67
N VAL A 3 -11.65 -5.26 1.43
CA VAL A 3 -11.96 -4.54 2.67
C VAL A 3 -11.30 -3.17 2.64
N THR A 4 -11.83 -2.21 3.38
CA THR A 4 -11.16 -0.90 3.50
C THR A 4 -9.79 -1.05 4.18
N ALA A 5 -8.86 -0.14 3.89
CA ALA A 5 -7.55 -0.14 4.53
C ALA A 5 -7.63 -0.06 6.06
N GLN A 6 -8.61 0.69 6.60
CA GLN A 6 -8.85 0.77 8.04
C GLN A 6 -9.30 -0.57 8.62
N THR A 7 -10.27 -1.23 7.97
CA THR A 7 -10.73 -2.57 8.36
C THR A 7 -9.58 -3.57 8.32
N TYR A 8 -8.73 -3.50 7.30
CA TYR A 8 -7.53 -4.34 7.20
C TYR A 8 -6.58 -4.15 8.38
N THR A 9 -6.28 -2.90 8.77
CA THR A 9 -5.46 -2.61 9.95
C THR A 9 -6.09 -3.17 11.23
N ILE A 10 -7.42 -3.05 11.39
CA ILE A 10 -8.14 -3.62 12.54
C ILE A 10 -7.99 -5.15 12.58
N ILE A 11 -8.11 -5.83 11.44
CA ILE A 11 -7.93 -7.28 11.33
C ILE A 11 -6.50 -7.68 11.76
N LEU A 12 -5.48 -6.97 11.28
CA LEU A 12 -4.09 -7.25 11.64
C LEU A 12 -3.83 -7.07 13.14
N VAL A 13 -4.36 -6.00 13.74
CA VAL A 13 -4.26 -5.75 15.18
C VAL A 13 -4.97 -6.85 15.97
N ALA A 14 -6.16 -7.27 15.55
CA ALA A 14 -6.90 -8.34 16.21
C ALA A 14 -6.12 -9.67 16.20
N ILE A 15 -5.51 -10.03 15.06
CA ILE A 15 -4.66 -11.23 14.95
C ILE A 15 -3.45 -11.13 15.89
N LEU A 16 -2.78 -9.96 15.93
CA LEU A 16 -1.63 -9.73 16.81
C LEU A 16 -1.99 -9.91 18.28
N VAL A 17 -3.15 -9.38 18.70
CA VAL A 17 -3.67 -9.54 20.07
C VAL A 17 -3.95 -11.01 20.36
N LEU A 18 -4.63 -11.72 19.45
CA LEU A 18 -4.95 -13.14 19.62
C LEU A 18 -3.70 -14.02 19.77
N ILE A 19 -2.66 -13.77 18.96
CA ILE A 19 -1.37 -14.49 19.06
C ILE A 19 -0.70 -14.19 20.41
N SER A 20 -0.77 -12.95 20.88
CA SER A 20 -0.10 -12.49 22.09
C SER A 20 -0.80 -12.93 23.38
N LEU A 21 -2.10 -13.18 23.35
CA LEU A 21 -2.90 -13.53 24.54
C LEU A 21 -2.37 -14.77 25.27
N LYS A 22 -2.11 -15.86 24.55
CA LYS A 22 -1.70 -17.13 25.18
C LYS A 22 -0.31 -17.06 25.83
N PRO A 23 0.76 -16.59 25.14
CA PRO A 23 2.08 -16.44 25.77
C PRO A 23 2.06 -15.49 26.96
N LEU A 24 1.36 -14.35 26.84
CA LEU A 24 1.21 -13.39 27.94
C LEU A 24 0.46 -13.99 29.13
N TYR A 25 -0.63 -14.73 28.88
CA TYR A 25 -1.37 -15.42 29.94
C TYR A 25 -0.52 -16.49 30.64
N THR A 26 0.20 -17.33 29.90
CA THR A 26 1.07 -18.36 30.46
C THR A 26 2.19 -17.76 31.31
N LYS A 27 2.77 -16.64 30.86
CA LYS A 27 3.87 -15.96 31.57
C LYS A 27 3.40 -15.16 32.78
N LEU A 28 2.33 -14.36 32.64
CA LEU A 28 1.87 -13.45 33.69
C LEU A 28 0.97 -14.13 34.73
N VAL A 29 0.07 -15.02 34.29
CA VAL A 29 -0.93 -15.64 35.19
C VAL A 29 -0.41 -16.98 35.71
N LYS A 30 0.04 -17.87 34.82
CA LYS A 30 0.51 -19.21 35.23
C LYS A 30 1.95 -19.22 35.77
N LYS A 31 2.71 -18.12 35.61
CA LYS A 31 4.15 -18.03 35.95
C LYS A 31 4.97 -19.20 35.39
N GLN A 32 4.49 -19.82 34.31
CA GLN A 32 5.21 -20.88 33.62
C GLN A 32 6.27 -20.22 32.73
N GLY A 33 7.45 -20.84 32.63
CA GLY A 33 8.57 -20.32 31.85
C GLY A 33 8.27 -20.19 30.35
N LYS A 34 9.32 -19.99 29.55
CA LYS A 34 9.26 -19.60 28.12
C LYS A 34 8.65 -20.62 27.13
N LYS A 35 7.86 -21.60 27.58
CA LYS A 35 7.36 -22.71 26.77
C LYS A 35 6.52 -22.25 25.57
N ASP A 36 5.76 -21.16 25.74
CA ASP A 36 4.87 -20.63 24.70
C ASP A 36 5.45 -19.40 23.96
N ASP A 37 6.63 -18.91 24.33
CA ASP A 37 7.23 -17.68 23.73
C ASP A 37 7.50 -17.85 22.23
N TRP A 38 7.67 -19.09 21.76
CA TRP A 38 7.82 -19.39 20.33
C TRP A 38 6.62 -18.93 19.49
N MET A 39 5.42 -18.83 20.07
CA MET A 39 4.23 -18.34 19.36
C MET A 39 4.38 -16.89 18.89
N PHE A 40 5.26 -16.08 19.50
CA PHE A 40 5.55 -14.73 18.99
C PHE A 40 6.17 -14.74 17.60
N LEU A 41 6.80 -15.85 17.17
CA LEU A 41 7.27 -15.98 15.78
C LEU A 41 6.13 -15.94 14.76
N LEU A 42 4.89 -16.26 15.16
CA LEU A 42 3.73 -16.12 14.26
C LEU A 42 3.47 -14.66 13.88
N ILE A 43 3.88 -13.69 14.69
CA ILE A 43 3.77 -12.26 14.36
C ILE A 43 4.64 -11.94 13.14
N ILE A 44 5.79 -12.61 12.99
CA ILE A 44 6.70 -12.41 11.85
C ILE A 44 6.01 -12.79 10.54
N LEU A 45 5.07 -13.75 10.55
CA LEU A 45 4.29 -14.12 9.37
C LEU A 45 3.38 -13.00 8.87
N LEU A 46 3.03 -12.01 9.70
CA LEU A 46 2.22 -10.86 9.28
C LEU A 46 2.99 -9.92 8.34
N LEU A 47 4.33 -9.90 8.42
CA LEU A 47 5.16 -9.05 7.56
C LEU A 47 5.05 -9.41 6.06
N PRO A 48 5.31 -10.67 5.63
CA PRO A 48 5.14 -11.04 4.23
C PRO A 48 3.68 -10.94 3.78
N ILE A 49 2.71 -11.23 4.66
CA ILE A 49 1.29 -11.04 4.34
C ILE A 49 1.04 -9.57 3.97
N ASN A 50 1.44 -8.63 4.83
CA ASN A 50 1.25 -7.20 4.57
C ASN A 50 2.00 -6.72 3.32
N TRP A 51 3.15 -7.31 3.00
CA TRP A 51 3.93 -6.93 1.82
C TRP A 51 3.32 -7.47 0.50
N TYR A 52 2.73 -8.66 0.52
CA TYR A 52 2.20 -9.32 -0.69
C TYR A 52 0.69 -9.13 -0.90
N THR A 53 0.00 -8.46 0.04
CA THR A 53 -1.43 -8.15 -0.12
C THR A 53 -1.56 -6.91 -1.00
N PRO A 54 -2.18 -7.01 -2.19
CA PRO A 54 -2.30 -5.88 -3.09
C PRO A 54 -3.33 -4.89 -2.55
N THR A 55 -3.15 -3.61 -2.89
CA THR A 55 -4.11 -2.56 -2.54
C THR A 55 -4.76 -1.98 -3.79
N ILE A 56 -6.00 -1.55 -3.64
CA ILE A 56 -6.79 -0.89 -4.67
C ILE A 56 -6.97 0.55 -4.23
N LEU A 57 -6.61 1.48 -5.11
CA LEU A 57 -6.99 2.87 -5.00
C LEU A 57 -8.10 3.12 -6.01
N THR A 58 -9.29 3.49 -5.54
CA THR A 58 -10.39 3.96 -6.40
C THR A 58 -10.49 5.47 -6.26
N ILE A 59 -10.24 6.19 -7.35
CA ILE A 59 -10.21 7.64 -7.38
C ILE A 59 -11.53 8.11 -7.97
N THR A 60 -12.34 8.80 -7.18
CA THR A 60 -13.60 9.40 -7.64
C THR A 60 -13.42 10.86 -8.03
N ASP A 61 -12.52 11.55 -7.33
CA ASP A 61 -12.14 12.92 -7.60
C ASP A 61 -10.70 13.15 -7.13
N CYS A 62 -10.12 14.26 -7.55
CA CYS A 62 -8.74 14.65 -7.27
C CYS A 62 -8.42 14.82 -5.78
N ASN A 63 -9.46 15.02 -4.96
CA ASN A 63 -9.35 15.14 -3.50
C ASN A 63 -10.04 13.99 -2.77
N GLN A 64 -10.59 13.01 -3.49
CA GLN A 64 -11.40 11.94 -2.94
C GLN A 64 -11.00 10.60 -3.55
N PHE A 65 -10.41 9.76 -2.71
CA PHE A 65 -10.07 8.39 -3.07
C PHE A 65 -10.43 7.43 -1.94
N THR A 66 -10.72 6.20 -2.31
CA THR A 66 -10.89 5.10 -1.37
C THR A 66 -9.73 4.13 -1.53
N LYS A 67 -9.15 3.75 -0.39
CA LYS A 67 -8.09 2.76 -0.33
C LYS A 67 -8.63 1.46 0.25
N GLU A 68 -8.57 0.42 -0.56
CA GLU A 68 -9.04 -0.92 -0.21
C GLU A 68 -7.89 -1.91 -0.29
N VAL A 69 -8.03 -3.02 0.42
CA VAL A 69 -7.04 -4.10 0.50
C VAL A 69 -7.72 -5.40 0.13
N VAL A 70 -7.05 -6.20 -0.69
CA VAL A 70 -7.64 -7.42 -1.26
C VAL A 70 -7.07 -8.63 -0.54
N LEU A 71 -7.88 -9.18 0.37
CA LEU A 71 -7.47 -10.28 1.22
C LEU A 71 -7.40 -11.62 0.50
N PHE A 72 -8.14 -11.78 -0.60
CA PHE A 72 -8.15 -12.99 -1.42
C PHE A 72 -8.22 -12.61 -2.90
N PRO A 73 -7.54 -13.35 -3.80
CA PRO A 73 -7.58 -13.09 -5.23
C PRO A 73 -9.01 -13.02 -5.73
N THR A 74 -9.29 -12.04 -6.58
CA THR A 74 -10.64 -11.72 -7.00
C THR A 74 -10.60 -10.99 -8.34
N GLU A 75 -11.78 -10.72 -8.90
CA GLU A 75 -11.92 -9.93 -10.10
C GLU A 75 -12.69 -8.65 -9.76
N LYS A 76 -12.17 -7.50 -10.20
CA LYS A 76 -12.86 -6.20 -10.08
C LYS A 76 -12.85 -5.55 -11.45
N GLU A 77 -14.04 -5.25 -11.98
CA GLU A 77 -14.23 -4.56 -13.28
C GLU A 77 -13.47 -5.24 -14.45
N GLY A 78 -13.50 -6.57 -14.52
CA GLY A 78 -12.85 -7.34 -15.58
C GLY A 78 -11.34 -7.55 -15.38
N ILE A 79 -10.76 -7.06 -14.28
CA ILE A 79 -9.33 -7.18 -13.99
C ILE A 79 -9.12 -8.20 -12.88
N SER A 80 -8.34 -9.24 -13.20
CA SER A 80 -7.92 -10.24 -12.22
C SER A 80 -6.88 -9.64 -11.27
N ILE A 81 -7.23 -9.61 -10.00
CA ILE A 81 -6.41 -9.11 -8.90
C ILE A 81 -5.83 -10.32 -8.18
N SER A 82 -4.51 -10.43 -8.20
CA SER A 82 -3.75 -11.50 -7.55
C SER A 82 -2.77 -10.95 -6.53
N TYR A 83 -2.28 -11.82 -5.65
CA TYR A 83 -1.25 -11.44 -4.69
C TYR A 83 0.04 -10.97 -5.38
N GLY A 84 0.73 -10.03 -4.74
CA GLY A 84 1.96 -9.46 -5.27
C GLY A 84 2.20 -8.06 -4.73
N ARG A 85 3.40 -7.55 -5.00
CA ARG A 85 3.77 -6.15 -4.73
C ARG A 85 3.16 -5.26 -5.80
N LYS A 86 1.83 -5.11 -5.75
CA LYS A 86 1.07 -4.40 -6.76
C LYS A 86 0.03 -3.50 -6.12
N ASN A 87 -0.12 -2.31 -6.68
CA ASN A 87 -1.26 -1.44 -6.44
C ASN A 87 -2.05 -1.28 -7.72
N TYR A 88 -3.37 -1.37 -7.59
CA TYR A 88 -4.32 -1.19 -8.68
C TYR A 88 -4.98 0.17 -8.53
N ILE A 89 -4.89 1.01 -9.56
CA ILE A 89 -5.39 2.38 -9.56
C ILE A 89 -6.56 2.44 -10.52
N PHE A 90 -7.78 2.58 -9.99
CA PHE A 90 -9.01 2.73 -10.76
C PHE A 90 -9.36 4.21 -10.81
N ASN A 91 -9.26 4.80 -12.01
CA ASN A 91 -9.63 6.19 -12.22
C ASN A 91 -11.11 6.27 -12.61
N HIS A 92 -12.01 6.47 -11.65
CA HIS A 92 -13.42 6.77 -11.91
C HIS A 92 -13.70 8.27 -11.96
N SER A 93 -12.66 9.10 -11.87
CA SER A 93 -12.76 10.54 -12.01
C SER A 93 -12.84 10.96 -13.48
N LYS A 94 -13.19 12.22 -13.71
CA LYS A 94 -13.19 12.84 -15.05
C LYS A 94 -11.81 13.32 -15.49
N GLN A 95 -10.83 13.33 -14.59
CA GLN A 95 -9.51 13.89 -14.81
C GLN A 95 -8.52 12.79 -15.17
N THR A 96 -7.49 13.14 -15.94
CA THR A 96 -6.36 12.23 -16.19
C THR A 96 -5.45 12.22 -14.96
N LEU A 97 -5.01 11.04 -14.53
CA LEU A 97 -4.07 10.90 -13.42
C LEU A 97 -2.66 10.61 -13.94
N GLY A 98 -1.65 11.19 -13.31
CA GLY A 98 -0.25 10.87 -13.50
C GLY A 98 0.28 10.06 -12.31
N PHE A 99 1.01 9.00 -12.60
CA PHE A 99 1.80 8.25 -11.62
C PHE A 99 3.28 8.37 -11.97
N GLU A 100 4.10 8.79 -11.02
CA GLU A 100 5.52 9.08 -11.24
C GLU A 100 6.40 8.59 -10.10
N TYR A 101 7.65 8.29 -10.46
CA TYR A 101 8.74 8.03 -9.53
C TYR A 101 9.55 9.31 -9.27
N LEU A 102 9.69 9.66 -8.00
CA LEU A 102 10.46 10.79 -7.53
C LEU A 102 11.78 10.30 -6.91
N TYR A 103 12.90 10.85 -7.40
CA TYR A 103 14.23 10.47 -6.97
C TYR A 103 14.85 11.58 -6.13
N TYR A 104 15.34 11.22 -4.95
CA TYR A 104 15.99 12.13 -4.01
C TYR A 104 17.45 11.72 -3.79
N GLY A 105 18.32 12.71 -3.61
CA GLY A 105 19.74 12.49 -3.30
C GLY A 105 20.49 11.88 -4.48
N SER A 106 21.15 10.75 -4.23
CA SER A 106 21.94 10.02 -5.25
C SER A 106 21.15 9.03 -6.10
N ASP A 107 19.85 8.82 -5.82
CA ASP A 107 19.04 7.85 -6.56
C ASP A 107 18.76 8.33 -7.98
N GLN A 108 18.69 7.40 -8.92
CA GLN A 108 18.43 7.65 -10.34
C GLN A 108 17.34 6.72 -10.86
N LYS A 109 16.79 7.07 -12.02
CA LYS A 109 15.75 6.28 -12.68
C LYS A 109 16.27 4.88 -13.03
N GLU A 110 15.55 3.87 -12.52
CA GLU A 110 15.77 2.47 -12.82
C GLU A 110 14.90 2.04 -14.01
N ASP A 111 15.30 1.00 -14.74
CA ASP A 111 14.66 0.56 -15.99
C ASP A 111 13.21 0.04 -15.80
N ASP A 112 12.88 -0.41 -14.60
CA ASP A 112 11.55 -0.91 -14.23
C ASP A 112 10.63 0.19 -13.67
N HIS A 113 11.18 1.37 -13.33
CA HIS A 113 10.42 2.54 -12.90
C HIS A 113 9.79 3.24 -14.10
N ARG A 114 8.49 3.00 -14.29
CA ARG A 114 7.71 3.56 -15.39
C ARG A 114 6.66 4.52 -14.88
N ASP A 115 6.75 5.74 -15.37
CA ASP A 115 5.72 6.75 -15.19
C ASP A 115 4.50 6.35 -16.04
N LEU A 116 3.30 6.52 -15.49
CA LEU A 116 2.05 6.10 -16.14
C LEU A 116 1.07 7.27 -16.21
N VAL A 117 0.37 7.35 -17.35
CA VAL A 117 -0.77 8.23 -17.54
C VAL A 117 -2.04 7.37 -17.53
N ILE A 118 -2.98 7.72 -16.65
CA ILE A 118 -4.19 6.95 -16.38
C ILE A 118 -5.39 7.81 -16.78
N PHE A 119 -5.91 7.58 -17.99
CA PHE A 119 -7.06 8.30 -18.51
C PHE A 119 -8.34 8.06 -17.69
N PRO A 120 -9.34 8.96 -17.80
CA PRO A 120 -10.65 8.79 -17.17
C PRO A 120 -11.28 7.42 -17.49
N ASN A 121 -11.86 6.78 -16.47
CA ASN A 121 -12.47 5.44 -16.53
C ASN A 121 -11.51 4.33 -16.99
N LYS A 122 -10.20 4.51 -16.78
CA LYS A 122 -9.18 3.48 -17.00
C LYS A 122 -8.56 3.04 -15.69
N THR A 123 -7.97 1.85 -15.74
CA THR A 123 -7.27 1.25 -14.62
C THR A 123 -5.81 1.04 -14.99
N ALA A 124 -4.93 1.30 -14.04
CA ALA A 124 -3.50 0.98 -14.15
C ALA A 124 -3.07 0.05 -13.02
N THR A 125 -2.01 -0.72 -13.27
CA THR A 125 -1.33 -1.53 -12.26
C THR A 125 0.09 -0.99 -12.11
N VAL A 126 0.48 -0.66 -10.88
CA VAL A 126 1.84 -0.24 -10.54
C VAL A 126 2.47 -1.30 -9.64
N ASN A 127 3.75 -1.61 -9.86
CA ASN A 127 4.47 -2.67 -9.14
C ASN A 127 5.06 -2.17 -7.82
N GLU A 128 4.26 -1.40 -7.08
CA GLU A 128 4.67 -0.82 -5.81
C GLU A 128 3.87 -1.41 -4.66
N VAL A 129 4.44 -1.36 -3.46
CA VAL A 129 3.74 -1.76 -2.22
C VAL A 129 2.88 -0.63 -1.71
N LYS A 130 3.37 0.60 -1.83
CA LYS A 130 2.73 1.80 -1.34
C LYS A 130 3.01 2.94 -2.32
N ILE A 131 1.99 3.75 -2.57
CA ILE A 131 2.14 5.08 -3.17
C ILE A 131 2.41 6.08 -2.04
N ASP A 132 3.56 6.77 -2.07
CA ASP A 132 3.98 7.65 -0.97
C ASP A 132 3.15 8.93 -0.88
N TYR A 133 2.89 9.56 -2.02
CA TYR A 133 2.11 10.80 -2.13
C TYR A 133 0.89 10.55 -3.00
N VAL A 134 -0.31 10.71 -2.44
CA VAL A 134 -1.58 10.55 -3.17
C VAL A 134 -2.31 11.89 -3.11
N PHE A 135 -2.28 12.64 -4.22
CA PHE A 135 -2.82 14.00 -4.32
C PHE A 135 -2.25 14.99 -3.29
N GLU A 136 -1.04 14.70 -2.82
CA GLU A 136 -0.29 15.54 -1.89
C GLU A 136 0.95 16.08 -2.58
N ALA A 137 1.37 17.29 -2.18
CA ALA A 137 2.61 17.86 -2.67
C ALA A 137 3.80 17.01 -2.17
N PRO A 138 4.72 16.61 -3.05
CA PRO A 138 5.87 15.82 -2.65
C PRO A 138 6.78 16.64 -1.73
N ALA A 139 7.47 15.96 -0.82
CA ALA A 139 8.44 16.64 0.05
C ALA A 139 9.57 17.22 -0.80
N LYS A 140 10.05 18.43 -0.46
CA LYS A 140 11.23 19.02 -1.14
C LYS A 140 12.52 18.28 -0.82
N SER A 141 12.60 17.67 0.35
CA SER A 141 13.75 16.91 0.81
C SER A 141 13.27 15.76 1.68
N VAL A 142 13.90 14.60 1.54
CA VAL A 142 13.61 13.41 2.36
C VAL A 142 14.83 13.09 3.20
N SER A 143 14.64 12.99 4.51
CA SER A 143 15.70 12.55 5.42
C SER A 143 15.70 11.02 5.47
N THR A 144 16.72 10.39 4.89
CA THR A 144 16.93 8.94 4.96
C THR A 144 18.31 8.62 5.55
N LYS A 145 18.51 7.36 5.97
CA LYS A 145 19.82 6.88 6.43
C LYS A 145 20.78 6.60 5.26
N SER A 146 20.26 6.55 4.04
CA SER A 146 20.98 6.33 2.79
C SER A 146 21.29 7.66 2.07
N SER A 147 22.18 7.61 1.07
CA SER A 147 22.53 8.78 0.25
C SER A 147 21.44 9.21 -0.73
N GLY A 148 20.41 8.38 -0.93
CA GLY A 148 19.26 8.68 -1.78
C GLY A 148 17.99 7.95 -1.32
N ALA A 149 16.87 8.32 -1.94
CA ALA A 149 15.58 7.70 -1.72
C ALA A 149 14.69 7.82 -2.96
N THR A 150 13.99 6.75 -3.29
CA THR A 150 12.95 6.74 -4.31
C THR A 150 11.57 6.78 -3.64
N LYS A 151 10.69 7.63 -4.17
CA LYS A 151 9.30 7.82 -3.73
C LYS A 151 8.37 7.78 -4.92
N THR A 152 7.09 7.59 -4.65
CA THR A 152 6.07 7.48 -5.68
C THR A 152 4.96 8.49 -5.45
N MET A 153 4.48 9.08 -6.54
CA MET A 153 3.47 10.13 -6.51
C MET A 153 2.33 9.79 -7.48
N LEU A 154 1.10 9.92 -7.00
CA LEU A 154 -0.11 9.91 -7.80
C LEU A 154 -0.75 11.29 -7.72
N TYR A 155 -0.97 11.92 -8.87
CA TYR A 155 -1.50 13.28 -8.97
C TYR A 155 -2.51 13.40 -10.11
N CYS A 156 -3.36 14.43 -10.07
CA CYS A 156 -4.19 14.75 -11.22
C CYS A 156 -3.42 15.66 -12.16
N GLN A 157 -3.39 15.27 -13.43
CA GLN A 157 -2.92 16.15 -14.46
C GLN A 157 -3.95 17.27 -14.62
N GLN A 158 -3.54 18.51 -14.37
CA GLN A 158 -4.33 19.64 -14.82
C GLN A 158 -4.32 19.59 -16.34
N ASP A 159 -5.50 19.50 -16.96
CA ASP A 159 -5.62 19.72 -18.40
C ASP A 159 -5.02 21.10 -18.66
N SER A 160 -3.84 21.13 -19.29
CA SER A 160 -3.19 22.35 -19.73
C SER A 160 -4.09 23.02 -20.76
N THR A 161 -5.03 23.81 -20.27
CA THR A 161 -5.94 24.65 -21.03
C THR A 161 -5.65 26.09 -20.63
N GLU A 162 -4.43 26.54 -20.94
CA GLU A 162 -3.87 27.90 -20.78
C GLU A 162 -2.46 27.77 -21.43
N ASP A 163 -2.10 28.31 -22.60
CA ASP A 163 -2.65 29.31 -23.53
C ASP A 163 -2.30 28.92 -24.99
#